data_AF-A0A938GFU0-F1
#
_entry.id   AF-A0A938GFU0-F1
#
_cell.length_a   1.000
_cell.length_b   1.000
_cell.length_c   1.000
_cell.angle_alpha   90.00
_cell.angle_beta   90.00
_cell.angle_gamma   90.00
#
_symmetry.space_group_name_H-M   'P 1'
#
loop_
_entity.id
_entity.type
_entity.pdbx_description
1 polymer ?
#
loop_
_entity_poly.entity_id
_entity_poly.type
_entity_poly.pdbx_seq_one_letter_code
_entity_poly.pdbx_strand_id
1 'polypeptide(L)'
;MKHPTRSLLSLAALSVLLSLNAAAQSPPPGYVNFGKFAPPTSGEFVEVHVKNNLISMAARLAEKIEPEVAQLLRGLHLVRVNVIGLTEENRADVEKRI
;
A
#
# COMPACT_ATOMS: atom_id res chain seq x y z
N MET A 1 -18.19 -25.73 -43.16
CA MET A 1 -16.76 -25.42 -42.91
C MET A 1 -16.54 -23.89 -42.78
N LYS A 2 -17.08 -23.22 -41.75
CA LYS A 2 -16.99 -21.74 -41.66
C LYS A 2 -16.87 -21.21 -40.20
N HIS A 3 -15.81 -21.54 -39.46
CA HIS A 3 -15.56 -20.91 -38.14
C HIS A 3 -14.11 -20.56 -37.74
N PRO A 4 -13.02 -20.80 -38.51
CA PRO A 4 -11.67 -20.58 -37.97
C PRO A 4 -11.34 -19.09 -37.72
N THR A 5 -11.89 -18.18 -38.52
CA THR A 5 -11.62 -16.73 -38.43
C THR A 5 -12.32 -16.05 -37.26
N ARG A 6 -13.50 -16.54 -36.86
CA ARG A 6 -14.23 -16.01 -35.69
C ARG A 6 -13.54 -16.39 -34.38
N SER A 7 -12.97 -17.60 -34.30
CA SER A 7 -12.26 -18.07 -33.11
C SER A 7 -10.94 -17.32 -32.89
N LEU A 8 -10.22 -17.00 -33.97
CA LEU A 8 -8.98 -16.20 -33.89
C LEU A 8 -9.22 -14.77 -33.41
N LEU A 9 -10.30 -14.13 -33.86
CA LEU A 9 -10.68 -12.79 -33.40
C LEU A 9 -11.07 -12.77 -31.92
N SER A 10 -11.81 -13.78 -31.45
CA SER A 10 -12.15 -13.93 -30.03
C SER A 10 -10.93 -14.19 -29.15
N LEU A 11 -9.98 -15.01 -29.64
CA LEU A 11 -8.74 -15.30 -28.91
C LEU A 11 -7.84 -14.06 -28.80
N ALA A 12 -7.72 -13.29 -29.90
CA ALA A 12 -6.98 -12.04 -29.92
C ALA A 12 -7.57 -10.99 -28.96
N ALA A 13 -8.90 -10.84 -28.96
CA ALA A 13 -9.60 -9.95 -28.03
C ALA A 13 -9.40 -10.35 -26.57
N LEU A 14 -9.44 -11.67 -26.27
CA LEU A 14 -9.20 -12.17 -24.93
C LEU A 14 -7.76 -11.90 -24.47
N SER A 15 -6.76 -12.11 -25.33
CA SER A 15 -5.37 -11.81 -24.99
C SER A 15 -5.12 -10.32 -24.70
N VAL A 16 -5.76 -9.39 -25.42
CA VAL A 16 -5.63 -7.95 -25.15
C VAL A 16 -6.26 -7.56 -23.79
N LEU A 17 -7.40 -8.15 -23.44
CA LEU A 17 -8.06 -7.91 -22.16
C LEU A 17 -7.26 -8.44 -20.95
N LEU A 18 -6.51 -9.54 -21.12
CA LEU A 18 -5.62 -10.05 -20.09
C LEU A 18 -4.39 -9.15 -19.90
N SER A 19 -3.84 -8.58 -20.97
CA SER A 19 -2.68 -7.68 -20.91
C SER A 19 -2.96 -6.38 -20.14
N LEU A 20 -4.20 -5.89 -20.17
CA LEU A 20 -4.62 -4.66 -19.46
C LEU A 20 -4.61 -4.82 -17.93
N ASN A 21 -4.79 -6.05 -17.41
CA ASN A 21 -4.79 -6.32 -15.97
C ASN A 21 -3.40 -6.70 -15.42
N ALA A 22 -2.41 -6.90 -16.29
CA ALA A 22 -1.08 -7.33 -15.91
C ALA A 22 -0.13 -6.18 -15.53
N ALA A 23 -0.60 -4.93 -15.53
CA ALA A 23 0.16 -3.80 -15.01
C ALA A 23 0.22 -3.89 -13.47
N ALA A 24 1.07 -4.78 -12.97
CA ALA A 24 1.46 -4.78 -11.58
C ALA A 24 2.09 -3.42 -11.28
N GLN A 25 1.44 -2.62 -10.44
CA GLN A 25 1.98 -1.33 -10.00
C GLN A 25 3.28 -1.62 -9.25
N SER A 26 4.41 -1.33 -9.89
CA SER A 26 5.73 -1.41 -9.25
C SER A 26 5.74 -0.37 -8.14
N PRO A 27 5.88 -0.77 -6.86
CA PRO A 27 5.94 0.21 -5.80
C PRO A 27 7.17 1.10 -5.97
N PRO A 28 7.11 2.36 -5.53
CA PRO A 28 8.24 3.27 -5.65
C PRO A 28 9.47 2.71 -4.90
N PRO A 29 10.69 3.03 -5.34
CA PRO A 29 11.90 2.65 -4.62
C PRO A 29 11.83 3.06 -3.14
N GLY A 30 12.22 2.15 -2.24
CA GLY A 30 12.15 2.39 -0.79
C GLY A 30 10.78 2.16 -0.15
N TYR A 31 9.79 1.66 -0.90
CA TYR A 31 8.50 1.29 -0.33
C TYR A 31 8.60 0.02 0.52
N VAL A 32 8.27 0.15 1.80
CA VAL A 32 8.14 -0.98 2.73
C VAL A 32 6.66 -1.30 2.92
N ASN A 33 6.26 -2.54 2.66
CA ASN A 33 4.89 -3.00 2.77
C ASN A 33 4.73 -4.08 3.84
N PHE A 34 4.05 -3.76 4.93
CA PHE A 34 3.66 -4.71 5.98
C PHE A 34 2.36 -5.47 5.66
N GLY A 35 1.85 -5.32 4.44
CA GLY A 35 0.61 -5.92 3.97
C GLY A 35 -0.63 -5.18 4.46
N LYS A 36 -1.75 -5.89 4.44
CA LYS A 36 -3.03 -5.46 5.02
C LYS A 36 -3.27 -6.23 6.31
N PHE A 37 -3.74 -5.53 7.33
CA PHE A 37 -4.18 -6.15 8.57
C PHE A 37 -5.68 -6.44 8.49
N ALA A 38 -6.09 -7.58 9.04
CA ALA A 38 -7.51 -7.90 9.14
C ALA A 38 -8.11 -7.10 10.30
N PRO A 39 -9.32 -6.55 10.13
CA PRO A 39 -10.03 -5.92 11.25
C PRO A 39 -10.32 -6.99 12.32
N PRO A 40 -10.01 -6.71 13.61
CA PRO A 40 -10.38 -7.61 14.69
C PRO A 40 -11.90 -7.65 14.87
N THR A 41 -12.39 -8.75 15.46
CA THR A 41 -13.83 -8.91 15.78
C THR A 41 -14.29 -7.90 16.84
N SER A 42 -13.37 -7.44 17.70
CA SER A 42 -13.58 -6.39 18.68
C SER A 42 -12.31 -5.57 18.88
N GLY A 43 -12.44 -4.29 19.24
CA GLY A 43 -11.31 -3.38 19.44
C GLY A 43 -11.11 -2.37 18.29
N GLU A 44 -10.09 -1.53 18.44
CA GLU A 44 -9.83 -0.44 17.50
C GLU A 44 -9.18 -0.95 16.22
N PHE A 45 -9.62 -0.44 15.07
CA PHE A 45 -8.98 -0.68 13.79
C PHE A 45 -8.95 0.60 12.99
N VAL A 46 -7.79 1.24 12.96
CA VAL A 46 -7.60 2.53 12.29
C VAL A 46 -6.37 2.47 11.40
N GLU A 47 -6.58 2.72 10.12
CA GLU A 47 -5.49 2.91 9.17
C GLU A 47 -5.41 4.39 8.79
N VAL A 48 -4.27 5.03 9.09
CA VAL A 48 -4.02 6.43 8.76
C VAL A 48 -2.93 6.52 7.70
N HIS A 49 -3.24 7.21 6.61
CA HIS A 49 -2.29 7.50 5.54
C HIS A 49 -1.79 8.93 5.67
N VAL A 50 -0.59 9.09 6.21
CA VAL A 50 0.07 10.40 6.28
C VAL A 50 0.78 10.64 4.96
N LYS A 51 0.20 11.53 4.14
CA LYS A 51 0.71 11.87 2.81
C LYS A 51 1.75 13.00 2.88
N ASN A 52 2.47 13.18 1.78
CA ASN A 52 3.56 14.14 1.63
C ASN A 52 3.25 15.57 2.14
N ASN A 53 2.02 16.07 1.96
CA ASN A 53 1.63 17.40 2.44
C ASN A 53 1.73 17.53 3.98
N LEU A 54 1.22 16.54 4.72
CA LEU A 54 1.29 16.52 6.19
C LEU A 54 2.71 16.25 6.67
N ILE A 55 3.44 15.34 6.00
CA ILE A 55 4.85 15.08 6.29
C ILE A 55 5.69 16.35 6.11
N SER A 56 5.48 17.08 5.02
CA SER A 56 6.16 18.34 4.73
C SER A 56 5.84 19.40 5.78
N MET A 57 4.59 19.48 6.25
CA MET A 57 4.22 20.37 7.34
C MET A 57 4.97 20.01 8.63
N ALA A 58 5.02 18.73 9.00
CA ALA A 58 5.77 18.26 10.17
C ALA A 58 7.27 18.56 10.06
N ALA A 59 7.87 18.36 8.88
CA ALA A 59 9.26 18.69 8.63
C ALA A 59 9.57 20.18 8.85
N ARG A 60 8.67 21.08 8.42
CA ARG A 60 8.83 22.53 8.64
C ARG A 60 8.73 22.92 10.11
N LEU A 61 7.94 22.20 10.91
CA LEU A 61 7.85 22.42 12.35
C LEU A 61 9.12 21.93 13.06
N ALA A 62 9.65 20.78 12.64
CA ALA A 62 10.87 20.19 13.21
C ALA A 62 12.15 20.93 12.83
N GLU A 63 12.17 21.65 11.69
CA GLU A 63 13.37 22.25 11.07
C GLU A 63 14.28 23.06 12.01
N LYS A 64 13.69 23.78 12.97
CA LYS A 64 14.47 24.63 13.89
C LYS A 64 15.02 23.88 15.11
N ILE A 65 14.37 22.80 15.50
CA ILE A 65 14.67 22.06 16.75
C ILE A 65 15.53 20.85 16.42
N GLU A 66 15.16 20.12 15.36
CA GLU A 66 15.78 18.87 14.92
C GLU A 66 15.95 18.89 13.39
N PRO A 67 16.98 19.58 12.87
CA PRO A 67 17.17 19.73 11.43
C PRO A 67 17.42 18.40 10.72
N GLU A 68 18.10 17.45 11.38
CA GLU A 68 18.34 16.11 10.85
C GLU A 68 17.04 15.33 10.65
N VAL A 69 16.13 15.39 11.63
CA VAL A 69 14.80 14.75 11.54
C VAL A 69 13.95 15.42 10.47
N ALA A 70 13.97 16.75 10.39
CA ALA A 70 13.29 17.47 9.32
C ALA A 70 13.79 17.04 7.92
N GLN A 71 15.09 16.78 7.78
CA GLN A 71 15.66 16.30 6.53
C GLN A 71 15.24 14.87 6.20
N LEU A 72 15.18 13.98 7.20
CA LEU A 72 14.65 12.63 7.03
C LEU A 72 13.18 12.65 6.60
N LEU A 73 12.35 13.44 7.27
CA LEU A 73 10.92 13.56 6.97
C LEU A 73 10.68 14.03 5.52
N ARG A 74 11.51 14.95 4.99
CA ARG A 74 11.41 15.42 3.59
C ARG A 74 11.67 14.31 2.55
N GLY A 75 12.37 13.24 2.92
CA GLY A 75 12.58 12.09 2.05
C GLY A 75 11.40 11.10 2.02
N LEU A 76 10.45 11.22 2.96
CA LEU A 76 9.32 10.30 3.07
C LEU A 76 8.16 10.73 2.18
N HIS A 77 7.62 9.77 1.43
CA HIS A 77 6.50 10.00 0.51
C HIS A 77 5.14 9.66 1.14
N LEU A 78 5.11 8.62 1.97
CA LEU A 78 3.92 8.09 2.60
C LEU A 78 4.31 7.37 3.90
N VAL A 79 3.54 7.62 4.97
CA VAL A 79 3.58 6.81 6.19
C VAL A 79 2.21 6.18 6.40
N ARG A 80 2.17 4.85 6.51
CA ARG A 80 0.95 4.09 6.84
C ARG A 80 1.01 3.69 8.31
N VAL A 81 0.14 4.28 9.11
CA VAL A 81 -0.02 3.94 10.53
C VAL A 81 -1.19 2.99 10.66
N ASN A 82 -0.97 1.84 11.28
CA ASN A 82 -2.02 0.86 11.58
C ASN A 82 -2.17 0.77 13.09
N VAL A 83 -3.32 1.18 13.62
CA VAL A 83 -3.73 0.95 15.00
C VAL A 83 -4.66 -0.25 15.00
N ILE A 84 -4.24 -1.32 15.66
CA ILE A 84 -4.95 -2.59 15.69
C ILE A 84 -5.08 -2.99 17.16
N GLY A 85 -6.32 -3.15 17.62
CA GLY A 85 -6.62 -3.73 18.92
C GLY A 85 -6.13 -5.17 18.94
N LEU A 86 -5.27 -5.50 19.90
CA LEU A 86 -4.76 -6.84 20.07
C LEU A 86 -5.80 -7.69 20.82
N THR A 87 -6.25 -8.76 20.20
CA THR A 87 -7.17 -9.74 20.76
C THR A 87 -6.55 -11.14 20.68
N GLU A 88 -7.10 -12.11 21.41
CA GLU A 88 -6.55 -13.48 21.39
C GLU A 88 -6.66 -14.12 19.99
N GLU A 89 -7.64 -13.71 19.18
CA GLU A 89 -7.85 -14.23 17.83
C GLU A 89 -6.83 -13.69 16.82
N ASN A 90 -6.32 -12.47 17.00
CA ASN A 90 -5.39 -11.83 16.04
C ASN A 90 -3.94 -11.78 16.52
N ARG A 91 -3.66 -12.07 17.79
CA ARG A 91 -2.32 -11.98 18.40
C ARG A 91 -1.25 -12.73 17.61
N ALA A 92 -1.51 -13.99 17.30
CA ALA A 92 -0.56 -14.84 16.56
C ALA A 92 -0.27 -14.34 15.13
N ASP A 93 -1.21 -13.63 14.51
CA ASP A 93 -1.05 -13.07 13.17
C ASP A 93 -0.35 -11.70 13.19
N VAL A 94 -0.58 -10.91 14.23
CA VAL A 94 0.12 -9.64 14.45
C VAL A 94 1.59 -9.90 14.77
N GLU A 95 1.90 -10.85 15.67
CA GLU A 95 3.28 -11.20 16.06
C GLU A 95 4.17 -11.65 14.91
N LYS A 96 3.61 -12.23 13.83
CA LYS A 96 4.38 -12.63 12.65
C LYS A 96 4.81 -11.48 11.75
N ARG A 97 4.24 -10.28 11.95
CA ARG A 97 4.36 -9.13 11.04
C ARG A 97 5.18 -7.96 11.60
N ILE A 98 5.49 -7.99 12.90
CA ILE A 98 6.38 -7.06 13.61
C ILE A 98 7.70 -7.74 13.93
#